data_AF-A0A834EUH9-F1
#
_entry.id   AF-A0A834EUH9-F1
#
_cell.length_a   1.000
_cell.length_b   1.000
_cell.length_c   1.000
_cell.angle_alpha   90.00
_cell.angle_beta   90.00
_cell.angle_gamma   90.00
#
_symmetry.space_group_name_H-M   'P 1'
#
loop_
_entity.id
_entity.type
_entity.pdbx_description
1 polymer ?
#
loop_
_entity_poly.entity_id
_entity_poly.type
_entity_poly.pdbx_seq_one_letter_code
_entity_poly.pdbx_strand_id
1 'polypeptide(L)'
;MHYMLDENYFRGYEWWLMKEAKKRNPNITLMGLPWSFPGWLGKGFNWPYVNRQLTAYYVVTWIMGAKHHHDLDIDYIGIWNERSFDINYIKVLRKMLDYQGLPHVRIIASDNLWEPISASMLLDSELLKAIDVIG
;
A
#
# COMPACT_ATOMS: atom_id res chain seq x y z
N MET A 1 -1.23 1.07 -14.07
CA MET A 1 -0.19 0.18 -14.61
C MET A 1 -0.83 -1.16 -14.99
N HIS A 2 -1.07 -1.42 -16.28
CA HIS A 2 -1.74 -2.66 -16.74
C HIS A 2 -0.77 -3.75 -17.20
N TYR A 3 0.46 -3.37 -17.56
CA TYR A 3 1.58 -4.28 -17.85
C TYR A 3 2.88 -3.72 -17.25
N MET A 4 3.94 -4.52 -17.25
CA MET A 4 5.15 -4.28 -16.45
C MET A 4 5.85 -2.92 -16.68
N LEU A 5 5.69 -2.31 -17.85
CA LEU A 5 6.35 -1.05 -18.23
C LEU A 5 5.35 0.11 -18.42
N ASP A 6 4.09 -0.08 -18.06
CA ASP A 6 3.05 0.94 -18.22
C ASP A 6 2.82 1.69 -16.92
N GLU A 7 3.12 2.98 -16.92
CA GLU A 7 2.77 3.90 -15.83
C GLU A 7 1.84 5.00 -16.34
N ASN A 8 0.70 5.13 -15.69
CA ASN A 8 -0.26 6.20 -15.96
C ASN A 8 -1.04 6.49 -14.69
N TYR A 9 -0.80 7.69 -14.14
CA TYR A 9 -1.38 8.18 -12.89
C TYR A 9 -2.61 9.07 -13.12
N PHE A 10 -3.19 9.05 -14.32
CA PHE A 10 -4.36 9.87 -14.67
C PHE A 10 -5.59 9.02 -15.02
N ARG A 11 -5.53 7.70 -14.78
CA ARG A 11 -6.66 6.78 -14.97
C ARG A 11 -7.61 6.80 -13.77
N GLY A 12 -8.88 6.52 -14.04
CA GLY A 12 -9.92 6.46 -13.02
C GLY A 12 -10.27 7.84 -12.47
N TYR A 13 -10.98 7.85 -11.34
CA TYR A 13 -11.51 9.08 -10.73
C TYR A 13 -10.99 9.35 -9.32
N GLU A 14 -10.28 8.40 -8.70
CA GLU A 14 -9.84 8.52 -7.30
C GLU A 14 -8.84 9.68 -7.10
N TRP A 15 -8.00 9.96 -8.09
CA TRP A 15 -7.11 11.11 -8.07
C TRP A 15 -7.86 12.44 -8.00
N TRP A 16 -8.92 12.56 -8.80
CA TRP A 16 -9.78 13.73 -8.79
C TRP A 16 -10.51 13.84 -7.45
N LEU A 17 -11.04 12.73 -6.94
CA LEU A 17 -11.77 12.68 -5.68
C LEU A 17 -10.90 13.15 -4.50
N MET A 18 -9.67 12.63 -4.39
CA MET A 18 -8.73 13.04 -3.35
C MET A 18 -8.35 14.52 -3.44
N LYS A 19 -8.14 15.07 -4.66
CA LYS A 19 -7.87 16.49 -4.85
C LYS A 19 -9.04 17.37 -4.44
N GLU A 20 -10.26 17.01 -4.83
CA GLU A 20 -11.46 17.75 -4.44
C GLU A 20 -11.72 17.70 -2.94
N ALA A 21 -11.40 16.59 -2.28
CA ALA A 21 -11.45 16.45 -0.83
C ALA A 21 -10.41 17.34 -0.13
N LYS A 22 -9.13 17.28 -0.55
CA LYS A 22 -8.06 18.14 -0.02
C LYS A 22 -8.33 19.64 -0.24
N LYS A 23 -8.95 20.02 -1.37
CA LYS A 23 -9.34 21.41 -1.63
C LYS A 23 -10.37 21.94 -0.62
N ARG A 24 -11.23 21.07 -0.10
CA ARG A 24 -12.25 21.42 0.91
C ARG A 24 -11.71 21.31 2.33
N ASN A 25 -10.89 20.30 2.59
CA ASN A 25 -10.23 20.09 3.87
C ASN A 25 -8.76 19.71 3.63
N PRO A 26 -7.83 20.67 3.69
CA PRO A 26 -6.40 20.39 3.50
C PRO A 26 -5.83 19.36 4.50
N ASN A 27 -6.44 19.26 5.68
CA ASN A 27 -6.02 18.38 6.76
C ASN A 27 -6.70 17.00 6.72
N ILE A 28 -7.46 16.67 5.66
CA ILE A 28 -8.07 15.34 5.54
C ILE A 28 -6.99 14.26 5.43
N THR A 29 -7.17 13.15 6.15
CA THR A 29 -6.33 11.96 6.04
C THR A 29 -6.66 11.18 4.77
N LEU A 30 -5.65 10.80 4.00
CA LEU A 30 -5.77 9.99 2.79
C LEU A 30 -5.19 8.59 3.02
N MET A 31 -5.94 7.57 2.62
CA MET A 31 -5.55 6.17 2.77
C MET A 31 -5.68 5.45 1.42
N GLY A 32 -4.74 4.55 1.13
CA GLY A 32 -4.81 3.64 -0.02
C GLY A 32 -4.89 2.18 0.43
N LEU A 33 -5.65 1.36 -0.30
CA LEU A 33 -5.75 -0.09 -0.07
C LEU A 33 -5.97 -0.79 -1.43
N PRO A 34 -5.18 -1.82 -1.78
CA PRO A 34 -5.46 -2.61 -2.98
C PRO A 34 -6.50 -3.70 -2.72
N TRP A 35 -7.47 -3.84 -3.64
CA TRP A 35 -8.42 -4.97 -3.70
C TRP A 35 -7.97 -6.06 -4.67
N SER A 36 -7.38 -5.65 -5.79
CA SER A 36 -6.90 -6.55 -6.83
C SER A 36 -5.57 -6.04 -7.37
N PHE A 37 -4.83 -6.96 -8.01
CA PHE A 37 -3.52 -6.68 -8.58
C PHE A 37 -3.53 -7.07 -10.07
N PRO A 38 -2.85 -6.30 -10.94
CA PRO A 38 -2.63 -6.71 -12.32
C PRO A 38 -1.94 -8.08 -12.41
N GLY A 39 -2.43 -8.96 -13.31
CA GLY A 39 -1.98 -10.35 -13.37
C GLY A 39 -0.48 -10.55 -13.63
N TRP A 40 0.19 -9.58 -14.27
CA TRP A 40 1.64 -9.65 -14.54
C TRP A 40 2.49 -9.64 -13.25
N LEU A 41 1.97 -9.09 -12.15
CA LEU A 41 2.64 -9.12 -10.84
C LEU A 41 2.74 -10.54 -10.27
N GLY A 42 1.78 -11.39 -10.59
CA GLY A 42 1.72 -12.77 -10.10
C GLY A 42 2.66 -13.74 -10.82
N LYS A 43 3.41 -13.30 -11.85
CA LYS A 43 4.40 -14.13 -12.58
C LYS A 43 3.86 -15.49 -13.03
N GLY A 44 2.62 -15.52 -13.52
CA GLY A 44 1.94 -16.74 -13.97
C GLY A 44 1.02 -17.38 -12.92
N PHE A 45 1.00 -16.87 -11.69
CA PHE A 45 0.08 -17.28 -10.63
C PHE A 45 -0.92 -16.18 -10.30
N ASN A 46 -2.06 -16.55 -9.71
CA ASN A 46 -3.04 -15.59 -9.18
C ASN A 46 -2.74 -15.26 -7.70
N TRP A 47 -1.51 -14.81 -7.42
CA TRP A 47 -1.05 -14.53 -6.06
C TRP A 47 -0.08 -13.34 -6.02
N PRO A 48 -0.32 -12.28 -5.22
CA PRO A 48 0.49 -11.07 -5.26
C PRO A 48 1.84 -11.22 -4.56
N TYR A 49 2.03 -12.23 -3.71
CA TYR A 49 3.28 -12.37 -2.94
C TYR A 49 4.31 -13.31 -3.58
N VAL A 50 4.12 -13.69 -4.86
CA VAL A 50 5.11 -14.46 -5.62
C VAL A 50 6.44 -13.72 -5.70
N ASN A 51 6.38 -12.40 -5.94
CA ASN A 51 7.53 -11.51 -5.82
C ASN A 51 7.14 -10.29 -4.98
N ARG A 52 7.42 -10.38 -3.68
CA ARG A 52 7.08 -9.35 -2.68
C ARG A 52 7.71 -7.99 -3.00
N GLN A 53 8.93 -7.97 -3.52
CA GLN A 53 9.62 -6.73 -3.87
C GLN A 53 8.96 -6.05 -5.07
N LEU A 54 8.55 -6.84 -6.07
CA LEU A 54 7.84 -6.32 -7.24
C LEU A 54 6.45 -5.77 -6.85
N THR A 55 5.72 -6.47 -5.99
CA THR A 55 4.41 -6.01 -5.51
C THR A 55 4.54 -4.78 -4.63
N ALA A 56 5.53 -4.72 -3.73
CA ALA A 56 5.80 -3.53 -2.93
C ALA A 56 6.21 -2.36 -3.82
N TYR A 57 7.05 -2.58 -4.84
CA TYR A 57 7.39 -1.55 -5.82
C TYR A 57 6.15 -1.01 -6.52
N TYR A 58 5.26 -1.87 -7.01
CA TYR A 58 3.99 -1.44 -7.62
C TYR A 58 3.15 -0.56 -6.67
N VAL A 59 3.00 -0.95 -5.41
CA VAL A 59 2.22 -0.17 -4.44
C VAL A 59 2.89 1.17 -4.11
N VAL A 60 4.21 1.17 -3.87
CA VAL A 60 4.95 2.40 -3.54
C VAL A 60 4.99 3.37 -4.72
N THR A 61 5.10 2.86 -5.95
CA THR A 61 5.02 3.65 -7.17
C THR A 61 3.67 4.38 -7.30
N TRP A 62 2.56 3.79 -6.85
CA TRP A 62 1.27 4.49 -6.76
C TRP A 62 1.30 5.67 -5.79
N ILE A 63 1.94 5.50 -4.61
CA ILE A 63 2.09 6.56 -3.60
C ILE A 63 2.95 7.71 -4.15
N MET A 64 4.09 7.37 -4.76
CA MET A 64 4.97 8.36 -5.40
C MET A 64 4.24 9.11 -6.51
N GLY A 65 3.45 8.41 -7.32
CA GLY A 65 2.62 9.01 -8.36
C GLY A 65 1.55 9.95 -7.83
N ALA A 66 0.95 9.64 -6.68
CA ALA A 66 0.01 10.53 -5.98
C ALA A 66 0.67 11.88 -5.67
N LYS A 67 1.89 11.87 -5.13
CA LYS A 67 2.64 13.09 -4.83
C LYS A 67 3.09 13.81 -6.09
N HIS A 68 3.79 13.13 -6.99
CA HIS A 68 4.43 13.76 -8.15
C HIS A 68 3.45 14.34 -9.16
N HIS A 69 2.28 13.72 -9.35
CA HIS A 69 1.33 14.13 -10.39
C HIS A 69 0.10 14.86 -9.86
N HIS A 70 -0.20 14.75 -8.57
CA HIS A 70 -1.42 15.33 -7.98
C HIS A 70 -1.18 16.15 -6.72
N ASP A 71 0.07 16.26 -6.25
CA ASP A 71 0.44 16.90 -4.98
C ASP A 71 -0.37 16.35 -3.78
N LEU A 72 -0.58 15.04 -3.78
CA LEU A 72 -1.30 14.33 -2.72
C LEU A 72 -0.30 13.57 -1.85
N ASP A 73 -0.26 13.91 -0.56
CA ASP A 73 0.44 13.14 0.46
C ASP A 73 -0.51 12.04 0.98
N ILE A 74 -0.10 10.78 0.83
CA ILE A 74 -0.84 9.62 1.33
C ILE A 74 -0.39 9.33 2.75
N ASP A 75 -1.33 9.28 3.69
CA ASP A 75 -1.00 9.12 5.11
C ASP A 75 -0.89 7.65 5.51
N TYR A 76 -1.74 6.78 4.93
CA TYR A 76 -1.76 5.35 5.24
C TYR A 76 -1.80 4.48 3.98
N ILE A 77 -1.15 3.32 4.05
CA ILE A 77 -1.22 2.26 3.06
C ILE A 77 -1.59 0.92 3.71
N GLY A 78 -2.60 0.26 3.16
CA GLY A 78 -3.06 -1.07 3.56
C GLY A 78 -2.38 -2.21 2.82
N ILE A 79 -2.79 -3.45 3.13
CA ILE A 79 -2.12 -4.67 2.65
C ILE A 79 -2.81 -5.28 1.44
N TRP A 80 -3.94 -5.97 1.66
CA TRP A 80 -4.78 -6.55 0.61
C TRP A 80 -6.17 -6.82 1.19
N ASN A 81 -7.16 -6.05 0.75
CA ASN A 81 -8.49 -6.03 1.35
C ASN A 81 -9.10 -7.42 1.50
N GLU A 82 -9.47 -7.80 2.73
CA GLU A 82 -10.17 -9.05 3.08
C GLU A 82 -9.49 -10.31 2.49
N ARG A 83 -8.16 -10.29 2.41
CA ARG A 83 -7.34 -11.41 1.94
C ARG A 83 -6.23 -11.68 2.94
N SER A 84 -5.57 -12.82 2.78
CA SER A 84 -4.43 -13.16 3.62
C SER A 84 -3.29 -12.16 3.40
N PHE A 85 -2.67 -11.72 4.49
CA PHE A 85 -1.43 -10.95 4.44
C PHE A 85 -0.21 -11.87 4.41
N ASP A 86 0.94 -11.34 4.01
CA ASP A 86 2.23 -12.01 4.10
C ASP A 86 3.18 -11.16 4.95
N ILE A 87 3.67 -11.72 6.06
CA ILE A 87 4.52 -11.00 7.03
C ILE A 87 5.76 -10.42 6.35
N ASN A 88 6.37 -11.18 5.45
CA ASN A 88 7.57 -10.73 4.75
C ASN A 88 7.24 -9.61 3.75
N TYR A 89 6.06 -9.64 3.12
CA TYR A 89 5.60 -8.54 2.28
C TYR A 89 5.45 -7.25 3.08
N ILE A 90 4.83 -7.28 4.27
CA ILE A 90 4.68 -6.09 5.12
C ILE A 90 6.05 -5.49 5.47
N LYS A 91 7.01 -6.34 5.87
CA LYS A 91 8.39 -5.90 6.16
C LYS A 91 9.08 -5.32 4.92
N VAL A 92 8.89 -5.91 3.75
CA VAL A 92 9.44 -5.41 2.48
C VAL A 92 8.80 -4.09 2.08
N LEU A 93 7.50 -3.93 2.29
CA LEU A 93 6.77 -2.68 2.02
C LEU A 93 7.31 -1.54 2.89
N ARG A 94 7.48 -1.77 4.20
CA ARG A 94 8.09 -0.79 5.12
C ARG A 94 9.48 -0.35 4.63
N LYS A 95 10.35 -1.32 4.34
CA LYS A 95 11.70 -1.04 3.81
C LYS A 95 11.68 -0.26 2.50
N MET A 96 10.74 -0.58 1.60
CA MET A 96 10.60 0.12 0.31
C MET A 96 10.12 1.55 0.50
N LEU A 97 9.15 1.80 1.36
CA LEU A 97 8.69 3.14 1.70
C LEU A 97 9.86 3.98 2.25
N ASP A 98 10.60 3.45 3.22
CA ASP A 98 11.73 4.15 3.82
C ASP A 98 12.82 4.46 2.79
N TYR A 99 13.13 3.49 1.92
CA TYR A 99 14.11 3.65 0.84
C TYR A 99 13.70 4.72 -0.19
N GLN A 100 12.41 4.85 -0.48
CA GLN A 100 11.88 5.88 -1.39
C GLN A 100 11.66 7.24 -0.72
N GLY A 101 12.12 7.42 0.53
CA GLY A 101 11.96 8.69 1.25
C GLY A 101 10.53 8.94 1.75
N LEU A 102 9.75 7.88 1.96
CA LEU A 102 8.37 7.91 2.48
C LEU A 102 8.24 7.34 3.92
N PRO A 103 9.14 7.65 4.88
CA PRO A 103 9.04 7.10 6.24
C PRO A 103 7.80 7.60 7.00
N HIS A 104 7.16 8.68 6.52
CA HIS A 104 5.96 9.26 7.11
C HIS A 104 4.68 8.48 6.78
N VAL A 105 4.66 7.70 5.69
CA VAL A 105 3.49 6.90 5.29
C VAL A 105 3.37 5.73 6.24
N ARG A 106 2.23 5.62 6.92
CA ARG A 106 1.96 4.59 7.93
C ARG A 106 1.38 3.33 7.31
N ILE A 107 1.66 2.18 7.90
CA ILE A 107 1.08 0.90 7.48
C ILE A 107 -0.08 0.53 8.40
N ILE A 108 -1.25 0.30 7.81
CA ILE A 108 -2.40 -0.31 8.45
C ILE A 108 -2.52 -1.76 8.00
N ALA A 109 -2.78 -2.68 8.93
CA ALA A 109 -2.95 -4.09 8.62
C ALA A 109 -4.04 -4.75 9.49
N SER A 110 -4.79 -5.73 9.01
CA SER A 110 -4.68 -6.37 7.69
C SER A 110 -5.86 -6.07 6.77
N ASP A 111 -6.77 -5.18 7.19
CA ASP A 111 -8.07 -4.92 6.55
C ASP A 111 -8.88 -6.21 6.42
N ASN A 112 -8.91 -6.94 7.54
CA ASN A 112 -9.56 -8.25 7.70
C ASN A 112 -9.93 -8.46 9.18
N LEU A 113 -10.06 -9.70 9.64
CA LEU A 113 -10.34 -10.01 11.05
C LEU A 113 -9.17 -9.64 11.97
N TRP A 114 -9.47 -9.48 13.27
CA TRP A 114 -8.49 -9.23 14.33
C TRP A 114 -7.33 -10.23 14.36
N GLU A 115 -7.62 -11.49 14.04
CA GLU A 115 -6.64 -12.56 13.92
C GLU A 115 -6.49 -12.99 12.46
N PRO A 116 -5.28 -13.37 12.02
CA PRO A 116 -4.10 -13.66 12.85
C PRO A 116 -3.12 -12.48 13.04
N ILE A 117 -3.45 -11.26 12.62
CA ILE A 117 -2.49 -10.14 12.63
C ILE A 117 -2.10 -9.73 14.05
N SER A 118 -3.07 -9.70 14.98
CA SER A 118 -2.83 -9.33 16.38
C SER A 118 -1.84 -10.27 17.05
N ALA A 119 -2.04 -11.59 16.95
CA ALA A 119 -1.08 -12.56 17.46
C ALA A 119 0.28 -12.51 16.74
N SER A 120 0.29 -12.32 15.41
CA SER A 120 1.53 -12.27 14.62
C SER A 120 2.45 -11.12 15.06
N MET A 121 1.88 -9.95 15.38
CA MET A 121 2.65 -8.79 15.87
C MET A 121 3.28 -9.03 17.24
N LEU A 122 2.61 -9.79 18.13
CA LEU A 122 3.18 -10.13 19.44
C LEU A 122 4.38 -11.09 19.33
N LEU A 123 4.39 -11.93 18.31
CA LEU A 123 5.41 -12.95 18.09
C LEU A 123 6.59 -12.45 17.23
N ASP A 124 6.45 -11.31 16.55
CA ASP A 124 7.45 -10.77 15.64
C ASP A 124 7.65 -9.26 15.86
N SER A 125 8.72 -8.92 16.59
CA SER A 125 9.05 -7.53 16.92
C SER A 125 9.37 -6.64 15.71
N GLU A 126 9.82 -7.22 14.60
CA GLU A 126 10.05 -6.44 13.37
C GLU A 126 8.73 -6.15 12.67
N LEU A 127 7.79 -7.11 12.66
CA LEU A 127 6.44 -6.90 12.15
C LEU A 127 5.70 -5.84 12.97
N LEU A 128 5.80 -5.93 14.31
CA LEU A 128 5.22 -4.94 15.23
C LEU A 128 5.75 -3.52 14.96
N LYS A 129 7.05 -3.37 14.68
CA LYS A 129 7.65 -2.07 14.34
C LYS A 129 7.22 -1.53 12.97
N ALA A 130 6.84 -2.43 12.06
CA ALA A 130 6.47 -2.05 10.70
C ALA A 130 5.01 -1.59 10.58
N ILE A 131 4.13 -2.01 11.50
CA ILE A 131 2.69 -1.73 11.48
C ILE A 131 2.35 -0.64 12.51
N ASP A 132 1.63 0.39 12.06
CA ASP A 132 1.24 1.53 12.90
C ASP A 132 -0.18 1.35 13.47
N VAL A 133 -1.07 0.65 12.77
CA VAL A 133 -2.49 0.49 13.11
C VAL A 133 -2.98 -0.92 12.78
N ILE A 134 -3.74 -1.53 13.68
CA ILE A 134 -4.56 -2.72 13.39
C ILE A 134 -5.93 -2.25 12.90
N GLY A 135 -6.32 -2.63 11.69
CA GLY A 135 -7.57 -2.25 11.03
C GLY A 135 -8.16 -3.35 10.17
#